data_AF-A0A448WLN2-F1
#
_entry.id   AF-A0A448WLN2-F1
#
_cell.length_a   1.000
_cell.length_b   1.000
_cell.length_c   1.000
_cell.angle_alpha   90.00
_cell.angle_beta   90.00
_cell.angle_gamma   90.00
#
_symmetry.space_group_name_H-M   'P 1'
#
loop_
_entity.id
_entity.type
_entity.pdbx_description
1 polymer ?
#
loop_
_entity_poly.entity_id
_entity_poly.type
_entity_poly.pdbx_seq_one_letter_code
_entity_poly.pdbx_strand_id
1 'polypeptide(L)'
;MILSILKFAFVFFLVIEFTVCFRSDIVTNFHYPVQNWTDIIIPPGQCWATLPFAAVLFVLIAVGMLIFTLARSGFLLLRFWDVRHFCTYVLGLPTSDVHLADLTWSSVQQRLIDVQHDIFLCRGKAQLDQLDIYNRILRFNNYLIAMVNKDILPVRFPFPFTSPYYDVEPGVSGPVGGYIYLSDGYLFNLKFLLFWSPWAPFTRNRHLRPDFKRISNRIELASKLAWNAQILGVLNLLFSPVVFIIQLLIFFCANAQKLRYEPVSFLGRRWSNYSRLYLRHFNELRHEFTFRLGSAYRPAARYLDCFPSRLLSVVAGNLAFIAGGASVILFCLGLIRDQLLHLPGYLAIVTGGGLLASACISLVPDENTVYCPKNALLATLMRIHYMPDHWKEMCHTNQVRSEFSQLFQYRLVGYLEELLSPLITPFLLMFAVPGSALNIVDFLRNYTAEVKLMTLLLLYCLLR
;
A
#
# COMPACT_ATOMS: atom_id res chain seq x y z
N MET A 1 -6.11 -6.22 -17.36
CA MET A 1 -5.44 -5.24 -18.24
C MET A 1 -6.45 -4.29 -18.88
N ILE A 2 -7.39 -4.78 -19.70
CA ILE A 2 -8.45 -3.98 -20.33
C ILE A 2 -9.24 -3.16 -19.31
N LEU A 3 -9.70 -3.78 -18.21
CA LEU A 3 -10.43 -3.08 -17.15
C LEU A 3 -9.62 -1.95 -16.49
N SER A 4 -8.30 -2.08 -16.41
CA SER A 4 -7.44 -1.01 -15.86
C SER A 4 -7.34 0.18 -16.79
N ILE A 5 -7.33 -0.07 -18.12
CA ILE A 5 -7.33 0.96 -19.15
C ILE A 5 -8.68 1.69 -19.15
N LEU A 6 -9.79 0.97 -19.03
CA LEU A 6 -11.12 1.56 -18.91
C LEU A 6 -11.24 2.45 -17.67
N LYS A 7 -10.72 1.99 -16.52
CA LYS A 7 -10.67 2.80 -15.29
C LYS A 7 -9.85 4.07 -15.47
N PHE A 8 -8.70 3.99 -16.16
CA PHE A 8 -7.88 5.17 -16.47
C PHE A 8 -8.65 6.18 -17.35
N ALA A 9 -9.28 5.72 -18.43
CA ALA A 9 -10.07 6.57 -19.31
C ALA A 9 -11.25 7.23 -18.57
N PHE A 10 -11.93 6.47 -17.72
CA PHE A 10 -13.02 6.97 -16.89
C PHE A 10 -12.58 8.07 -15.91
N VAL A 11 -11.48 7.85 -15.17
CA VAL A 11 -10.96 8.84 -14.22
C VAL A 11 -10.51 10.11 -14.95
N PHE A 12 -9.85 9.96 -16.09
CA PHE A 12 -9.44 11.09 -16.92
C PHE A 12 -10.64 11.92 -17.40
N PHE A 13 -11.68 11.24 -17.89
CA PHE A 13 -12.93 11.88 -18.30
C PHE A 13 -13.56 12.67 -17.15
N LEU A 14 -13.63 12.09 -15.94
CA LEU A 14 -14.14 12.79 -14.77
C LEU A 14 -13.32 14.05 -14.43
N VAL A 15 -11.99 14.01 -14.56
CA VAL A 15 -11.16 15.20 -14.31
C VAL A 15 -11.56 16.34 -15.25
N ILE A 16 -11.69 16.08 -16.54
CA ILE A 16 -12.08 17.12 -17.52
C ILE A 16 -13.50 17.62 -17.24
N GLU A 17 -14.45 16.73 -17.03
CA GLU A 17 -15.85 17.10 -16.79
C GLU A 17 -16.00 17.98 -15.54
N PHE A 18 -15.40 17.58 -14.42
CA PHE A 18 -15.54 18.33 -13.16
C PHE A 18 -14.70 19.61 -13.08
N THR A 19 -13.62 19.72 -13.86
CA THR A 19 -12.77 20.92 -13.82
C THR A 19 -13.11 21.95 -14.90
N VAL A 20 -13.67 21.53 -16.03
CA VAL A 20 -13.92 22.41 -17.19
C VAL A 20 -15.41 22.48 -17.54
N CYS A 21 -16.11 21.34 -17.60
CA CYS A 21 -17.50 21.31 -18.06
C CYS A 21 -18.52 21.61 -16.96
N PHE A 22 -18.09 21.54 -15.70
CA PHE A 22 -18.89 21.86 -14.53
C PHE A 22 -18.76 23.33 -14.15
N ARG A 23 -19.86 24.08 -14.11
CA ARG A 23 -19.88 25.50 -13.73
C ARG A 23 -19.75 25.64 -12.21
N SER A 24 -18.53 25.58 -11.70
CA SER A 24 -18.24 25.71 -10.26
C SER A 24 -18.76 27.00 -9.65
N ASP A 25 -18.76 28.10 -10.41
CA ASP A 25 -19.16 29.43 -9.94
C ASP A 25 -20.65 29.50 -9.58
N ILE A 26 -21.49 28.75 -10.30
CA ILE A 26 -22.93 28.70 -10.04
C ILE A 26 -23.22 27.83 -8.82
N VAL A 27 -22.51 26.71 -8.68
CA VAL A 27 -22.71 25.76 -7.57
C VAL A 27 -22.20 26.31 -6.25
N THR A 28 -21.14 27.10 -6.26
CA THR A 28 -20.58 27.73 -5.05
C THR A 28 -21.38 28.95 -4.61
N ASN A 29 -22.19 29.54 -5.48
CA ASN A 29 -23.01 30.69 -5.18
C ASN A 29 -24.44 30.30 -4.77
N PHE A 30 -24.67 30.22 -3.45
CA PHE A 30 -25.95 29.83 -2.84
C PHE A 30 -27.14 30.75 -3.18
N HIS A 31 -26.91 31.89 -3.83
CA HIS A 31 -27.99 32.82 -4.23
C HIS A 31 -28.63 32.47 -5.58
N TYR A 32 -28.01 31.62 -6.40
CA TYR A 32 -28.58 31.22 -7.69
C TYR A 32 -29.52 30.00 -7.53
N PRO A 33 -30.80 30.09 -7.93
CA PRO A 33 -31.69 28.93 -7.89
C PRO A 33 -31.31 27.96 -9.00
N VAL A 34 -30.84 26.77 -8.62
CA VAL A 34 -30.61 25.65 -9.55
C VAL A 34 -31.91 24.87 -9.69
N GLN A 35 -32.45 24.79 -10.91
CA GLN A 35 -33.66 24.01 -11.18
C GLN A 35 -33.38 22.79 -12.07
N ASN A 36 -32.45 22.91 -13.03
CA ASN A 36 -32.10 21.84 -13.96
C ASN A 36 -30.59 21.53 -13.99
N TRP A 37 -30.25 20.31 -14.38
CA TRP A 37 -28.84 19.88 -14.53
C TRP A 37 -28.07 20.71 -15.57
N THR A 38 -28.77 21.23 -16.59
CA THR A 38 -28.20 22.10 -17.64
C THR A 38 -27.72 23.45 -17.12
N ASP A 39 -28.18 23.86 -15.94
CA ASP A 39 -27.76 25.12 -15.33
C ASP A 39 -26.34 24.98 -14.76
N ILE A 40 -26.01 23.77 -14.30
CA ILE A 40 -24.73 23.42 -13.67
C ILE A 40 -23.74 22.83 -14.68
N ILE A 41 -24.21 21.94 -15.56
CA ILE A 41 -23.38 21.15 -16.46
C ILE A 41 -23.53 21.70 -17.88
N ILE A 42 -22.41 22.13 -18.45
CA ILE A 42 -22.37 22.50 -19.87
C ILE A 42 -22.55 21.23 -20.70
N PRO A 43 -23.43 21.22 -21.73
CA PRO A 43 -23.60 20.06 -22.60
C PRO A 43 -22.24 19.58 -23.14
N PRO A 44 -21.95 18.28 -23.10
CA PRO A 44 -20.60 17.77 -23.39
C PRO A 44 -20.15 18.13 -24.82
N GLY A 45 -21.05 18.08 -25.80
CA GLY A 45 -20.73 18.48 -27.18
C GLY A 45 -20.26 19.94 -27.31
N GLN A 46 -20.74 20.84 -26.45
CA GLN A 46 -20.32 22.24 -26.43
C GLN A 46 -19.03 22.42 -25.63
N CYS A 47 -18.93 21.79 -24.44
CA CYS A 47 -17.73 21.91 -23.58
C CYS A 47 -16.47 21.37 -24.27
N TRP A 48 -16.56 20.19 -24.88
CA TRP A 48 -15.42 19.56 -25.54
C TRP A 48 -14.97 20.31 -26.80
N ALA A 49 -15.84 21.12 -27.39
CA ALA A 49 -15.51 22.01 -28.50
C ALA A 49 -14.79 23.30 -28.05
N THR A 50 -14.98 23.73 -26.79
CA THR A 50 -14.46 24.99 -26.24
C THR A 50 -13.48 24.76 -25.09
N LEU A 51 -12.69 23.69 -25.14
CA LEU A 51 -11.71 23.39 -24.11
C LEU A 51 -10.60 24.46 -24.05
N PRO A 52 -10.22 24.93 -22.85
CA PRO A 52 -9.09 25.83 -22.69
C PRO A 52 -7.77 25.12 -23.03
N PHE A 53 -6.75 25.89 -23.39
CA PHE A 53 -5.46 25.35 -23.83
C PHE A 53 -4.84 24.34 -22.86
N ALA A 54 -4.90 24.60 -21.54
CA ALA A 54 -4.37 23.69 -20.53
C ALA A 54 -5.11 22.34 -20.50
N ALA A 55 -6.43 22.34 -20.71
CA ALA A 55 -7.23 21.12 -20.78
C ALA A 55 -6.93 20.34 -22.07
N VAL A 56 -6.77 21.03 -23.21
CA VAL A 56 -6.34 20.39 -24.47
C VAL A 56 -4.97 19.72 -24.31
N LEU A 57 -3.99 20.40 -23.69
CA LEU A 57 -2.68 19.81 -23.41
C LEU A 57 -2.79 18.57 -22.51
N PHE A 58 -3.63 18.63 -21.46
CA PHE A 58 -3.87 17.49 -20.57
C PHE A 58 -4.50 16.30 -21.31
N VAL A 59 -5.47 16.55 -22.20
CA VAL A 59 -6.06 15.53 -23.11
C VAL A 59 -4.99 14.92 -24.00
N LEU A 60 -4.15 15.71 -24.65
CA LEU A 60 -3.08 15.19 -25.52
C LEU A 60 -2.10 14.30 -24.75
N ILE A 61 -1.68 14.73 -23.55
CA ILE A 61 -0.80 13.93 -22.68
C ILE A 61 -1.50 12.62 -22.28
N ALA A 62 -2.77 12.67 -21.89
CA ALA A 62 -3.52 11.48 -21.49
C ALA A 62 -3.76 10.50 -22.63
N VAL A 63 -4.06 10.99 -23.83
CA VAL A 63 -4.17 10.16 -25.05
C VAL A 63 -2.82 9.52 -25.37
N GLY A 64 -1.72 10.28 -25.30
CA GLY A 64 -0.37 9.73 -25.48
C GLY A 64 -0.05 8.64 -24.45
N MET A 65 -0.36 8.87 -23.17
CA MET A 65 -0.20 7.89 -22.09
C MET A 65 -1.09 6.66 -22.27
N LEU A 66 -2.31 6.83 -22.80
CA LEU A 66 -3.23 5.74 -23.12
C LEU A 66 -2.66 4.87 -24.25
N ILE A 67 -2.19 5.48 -25.34
CA ILE A 67 -1.55 4.78 -26.46
C ILE A 67 -0.31 4.03 -25.99
N PHE A 68 0.56 4.68 -25.21
CA PHE A 68 1.73 4.04 -24.62
C PHE A 68 1.34 2.84 -23.74
N THR A 69 0.32 3.00 -22.90
CA THR A 69 -0.18 1.93 -22.03
C THR A 69 -0.76 0.78 -22.84
N LEU A 70 -1.50 1.06 -23.92
CA LEU A 70 -2.04 0.06 -24.84
C LEU A 70 -0.93 -0.70 -25.55
N ALA A 71 0.08 0.00 -26.09
CA ALA A 71 1.24 -0.63 -26.74
C ALA A 71 1.99 -1.54 -25.76
N ARG A 72 2.35 -1.03 -24.58
CA ARG A 72 3.01 -1.81 -23.51
C ARG A 72 2.18 -3.04 -23.10
N SER A 73 0.87 -2.84 -22.97
CA SER A 73 -0.10 -3.89 -22.64
C SER A 73 -0.15 -4.97 -23.72
N GLY A 74 -0.12 -4.60 -24.99
CA GLY A 74 -0.02 -5.52 -26.12
C GLY A 74 1.26 -6.35 -26.08
N PHE A 75 2.42 -5.71 -25.90
CA PHE A 75 3.70 -6.42 -25.76
C PHE A 75 3.72 -7.38 -24.56
N LEU A 76 3.10 -6.98 -23.44
CA LEU A 76 2.99 -7.83 -22.27
C LEU A 76 2.06 -9.03 -22.52
N LEU A 77 0.96 -8.83 -23.25
CA LEU A 77 0.05 -9.90 -23.64
C LEU A 77 0.74 -10.94 -24.51
N LEU A 78 1.56 -10.51 -25.48
CA LEU A 78 2.36 -11.41 -26.31
C LEU A 78 3.31 -12.26 -25.44
N ARG A 79 3.99 -11.65 -24.48
CA ARG A 79 4.85 -12.41 -23.54
C ARG A 79 4.05 -13.39 -22.67
N PHE A 80 2.85 -13.00 -22.21
CA PHE A 80 1.99 -13.92 -21.47
C PHE A 80 1.44 -15.04 -22.35
N TRP A 81 1.25 -14.79 -23.64
CA TRP A 81 0.89 -15.82 -24.60
C TRP A 81 2.03 -16.85 -24.75
N ASP A 82 3.28 -16.39 -24.85
CA ASP A 82 4.44 -17.28 -24.86
C ASP A 82 4.53 -18.12 -23.57
N VAL A 83 4.29 -17.49 -22.41
CA VAL A 83 4.23 -18.20 -21.11
C VAL A 83 3.08 -19.20 -21.08
N ARG A 84 1.90 -18.86 -21.63
CA ARG A 84 0.77 -19.78 -21.74
C ARG A 84 1.13 -20.97 -22.62
N HIS A 85 1.74 -20.74 -23.77
CA HIS A 85 2.22 -21.79 -24.67
C HIS A 85 3.21 -22.72 -23.96
N PHE A 86 4.18 -22.14 -23.25
CA PHE A 86 5.12 -22.91 -22.44
C PHE A 86 4.39 -23.77 -21.38
N CYS A 87 3.44 -23.19 -20.65
CA CYS A 87 2.63 -23.90 -19.67
C CYS A 87 1.82 -25.06 -20.28
N THR A 88 1.19 -24.87 -21.44
CA THR A 88 0.32 -25.89 -22.02
C THR A 88 1.10 -26.98 -22.75
N TYR A 89 2.09 -26.61 -23.56
CA TYR A 89 2.78 -27.56 -24.44
C TYR A 89 4.03 -28.16 -23.82
N VAL A 90 4.73 -27.43 -22.96
CA VAL A 90 5.97 -27.91 -22.33
C VAL A 90 5.70 -28.51 -20.95
N LEU A 91 4.96 -27.81 -20.10
CA LEU A 91 4.63 -28.29 -18.75
C LEU A 91 3.40 -29.22 -18.69
N GLY A 92 2.69 -29.38 -19.81
CA GLY A 92 1.48 -30.21 -19.89
C GLY A 92 0.39 -29.76 -18.92
N LEU A 93 0.28 -28.45 -18.66
CA LEU A 93 -0.77 -27.90 -17.79
C LEU A 93 -2.11 -27.86 -18.54
N PRO A 94 -3.24 -28.05 -17.85
CA PRO A 94 -4.56 -28.03 -18.46
C PRO A 94 -4.86 -26.66 -19.07
N THR A 95 -5.56 -26.66 -20.21
CA THR A 95 -5.95 -25.44 -20.94
C THR A 95 -7.18 -24.76 -20.35
N SER A 96 -8.00 -25.51 -19.61
CA SER A 96 -9.22 -25.03 -18.96
C SER A 96 -8.89 -24.28 -17.66
N ASP A 97 -9.51 -23.12 -17.45
CA ASP A 97 -9.28 -22.27 -16.28
C ASP A 97 -9.64 -22.96 -14.95
N VAL A 98 -10.66 -23.83 -14.94
CA VAL A 98 -11.10 -24.58 -13.74
C VAL A 98 -10.00 -25.52 -13.26
N HIS A 99 -9.53 -26.42 -14.12
CA HIS A 99 -8.45 -27.34 -13.74
C HIS A 99 -7.12 -26.64 -13.47
N LEU A 100 -6.89 -25.46 -14.05
CA LEU A 100 -5.70 -24.66 -13.72
C LEU A 100 -5.78 -24.09 -12.29
N ALA A 101 -6.98 -23.75 -11.81
CA ALA A 101 -7.20 -23.24 -10.45
C ALA A 101 -7.01 -24.31 -9.37
N ASP A 102 -7.26 -25.58 -9.69
CA ASP A 102 -7.08 -26.71 -8.78
C ASP A 102 -5.59 -27.06 -8.55
N LEU A 103 -4.70 -26.56 -9.41
CA LEU A 103 -3.28 -26.84 -9.33
C LEU A 103 -2.59 -26.03 -8.22
N THR A 104 -1.83 -26.73 -7.39
CA THR A 104 -0.97 -26.13 -6.38
C THR A 104 0.33 -25.63 -7.01
N TRP A 105 0.90 -24.55 -6.46
CA TRP A 105 2.20 -24.05 -6.92
C TRP A 105 3.31 -25.10 -6.84
N SER A 106 3.29 -25.96 -5.81
CA SER A 106 4.22 -27.08 -5.67
C SER A 106 4.16 -28.04 -6.86
N SER A 107 2.96 -28.36 -7.38
CA SER A 107 2.81 -29.21 -8.56
C SER A 107 3.42 -28.59 -9.82
N VAL A 108 3.20 -27.28 -10.03
CA VAL A 108 3.78 -26.53 -11.15
C VAL A 108 5.30 -26.47 -11.03
N GLN A 109 5.80 -26.30 -9.80
CA GLN A 109 7.23 -26.24 -9.51
C GLN A 109 7.94 -27.58 -9.79
N GLN A 110 7.33 -28.71 -9.41
CA GLN A 110 7.92 -30.02 -9.69
C GLN A 110 8.01 -30.27 -11.19
N ARG A 111 6.94 -29.98 -11.95
CA ARG A 111 6.96 -30.09 -13.41
C ARG A 111 8.05 -29.22 -14.07
N LEU A 112 8.31 -28.03 -13.53
CA LEU A 112 9.40 -27.17 -14.00
C LEU A 112 10.80 -27.78 -13.76
N ILE A 113 10.98 -28.51 -12.66
CA ILE A 113 12.23 -29.20 -12.33
C ILE A 113 12.40 -30.43 -13.21
N ASP A 114 11.33 -31.19 -13.42
CA ASP A 114 11.34 -32.40 -14.23
C ASP A 114 11.70 -32.07 -15.69
N VAL A 115 11.03 -31.06 -16.27
CA VAL A 115 11.25 -30.60 -17.65
C VAL A 115 12.68 -30.13 -17.90
N GLN A 116 13.44 -29.69 -16.89
CA GLN A 116 14.83 -29.28 -17.07
C GLN A 116 15.71 -30.42 -17.62
N HIS A 117 15.36 -31.68 -17.36
CA HIS A 117 16.08 -32.84 -17.90
C HIS A 117 15.86 -33.00 -19.40
N ASP A 118 14.65 -32.73 -19.89
CA ASP A 118 14.27 -32.88 -21.29
C ASP A 118 14.61 -31.63 -22.11
N ILE A 119 14.45 -30.45 -21.52
CA ILE A 119 14.67 -29.15 -22.14
C ILE A 119 15.55 -28.32 -21.21
N PHE A 120 16.75 -27.97 -21.66
CA PHE A 120 17.68 -27.12 -20.91
C PHE A 120 17.20 -25.65 -20.79
N LEU A 121 16.22 -25.40 -19.91
CA LEU A 121 15.71 -24.06 -19.60
C LEU A 121 16.81 -23.18 -19.01
N CYS A 122 17.64 -23.77 -18.16
CA CYS A 122 18.83 -23.15 -17.60
C CYS A 122 20.09 -23.84 -18.11
N ARG A 123 20.64 -23.38 -19.24
CA ARG A 123 21.85 -23.98 -19.87
C ARG A 123 23.08 -24.09 -18.96
N GLY A 124 23.17 -23.23 -17.94
CA GLY A 124 24.28 -23.27 -17.00
C GLY A 124 24.21 -24.50 -16.08
N LYS A 125 23.03 -24.91 -15.62
CA LYS A 125 22.88 -25.87 -14.52
C LYS A 125 22.22 -27.15 -15.01
N ALA A 126 22.85 -28.30 -14.78
CA ALA A 126 22.32 -29.59 -15.20
C ALA A 126 20.98 -29.93 -14.52
N GLN A 127 20.87 -29.66 -13.21
CA GLN A 127 19.64 -29.89 -12.43
C GLN A 127 19.16 -28.59 -11.79
N LEU A 128 17.87 -28.30 -11.92
CA LEU A 128 17.23 -27.15 -11.29
C LEU A 128 16.71 -27.55 -9.92
N ASP A 129 17.02 -26.77 -8.89
CA ASP A 129 16.47 -26.99 -7.55
C ASP A 129 15.28 -26.06 -7.28
N GLN A 130 14.44 -26.45 -6.32
CA GLN A 130 13.35 -25.63 -5.83
C GLN A 130 13.86 -24.25 -5.39
N LEU A 131 14.97 -24.23 -4.63
CA LEU A 131 15.55 -23.02 -4.10
C LEU A 131 15.98 -22.03 -5.21
N ASP A 132 16.43 -22.53 -6.37
CA ASP A 132 16.80 -21.68 -7.50
C ASP A 132 15.60 -20.90 -8.04
N ILE A 133 14.43 -21.56 -8.14
CA ILE A 133 13.19 -20.96 -8.62
C ILE A 133 12.75 -19.85 -7.66
N TYR A 134 12.76 -20.13 -6.35
CA TYR A 134 12.42 -19.15 -5.32
C TYR A 134 13.36 -17.95 -5.36
N ASN A 135 14.68 -18.19 -5.40
CA ASN A 135 15.67 -17.12 -5.47
C ASN A 135 15.53 -16.26 -6.71
N ARG A 136 15.16 -16.85 -7.86
CA ARG A 136 14.92 -16.12 -9.10
C ARG A 136 13.67 -15.23 -9.03
N ILE A 137 12.58 -15.72 -8.44
CA ILE A 137 11.32 -14.98 -8.28
C ILE A 137 11.46 -13.89 -7.21
N LEU A 138 12.12 -14.21 -6.10
CA LEU A 138 12.10 -13.41 -4.88
C LEU A 138 13.34 -12.56 -4.66
N ARG A 139 14.32 -12.57 -5.58
CA ARG A 139 15.60 -11.83 -5.46
C ARG A 139 15.45 -10.46 -4.81
N PHE A 140 14.70 -9.56 -5.44
CA PHE A 140 14.55 -8.18 -4.95
C PHE A 140 13.68 -8.07 -3.71
N ASN A 141 12.74 -9.00 -3.50
CA ASN A 141 11.98 -9.05 -2.25
C ASN A 141 12.90 -9.40 -1.08
N ASN A 142 13.82 -10.36 -1.24
CA ASN A 142 14.79 -10.72 -0.21
C ASN A 142 15.72 -9.56 0.15
N TYR A 143 16.19 -8.78 -0.85
CA TYR A 143 16.95 -7.55 -0.58
C TYR A 143 16.15 -6.56 0.26
N LEU A 144 14.88 -6.32 -0.09
CA LEU A 144 14.03 -5.39 0.67
C LEU A 144 13.76 -5.88 2.10
N ILE A 145 13.47 -7.16 2.29
CA ILE A 145 13.27 -7.76 3.62
C ILE A 145 14.51 -7.53 4.47
N ALA A 146 15.70 -7.85 3.96
CA ALA A 146 16.93 -7.66 4.72
C ALA A 146 17.27 -6.18 5.00
N MET A 147 17.05 -5.29 4.04
CA MET A 147 17.27 -3.86 4.25
C MET A 147 16.33 -3.29 5.31
N VAL A 148 15.08 -3.77 5.38
CA VAL A 148 14.12 -3.38 6.43
C VAL A 148 14.52 -3.98 7.78
N ASN A 149 14.90 -5.25 7.84
CA ASN A 149 15.27 -5.92 9.09
C ASN A 149 16.57 -5.39 9.71
N LYS A 150 17.48 -4.85 8.89
CA LYS A 150 18.73 -4.21 9.33
C LYS A 150 18.61 -2.68 9.44
N ASP A 151 17.40 -2.13 9.35
CA ASP A 151 17.11 -0.68 9.47
C ASP A 151 17.94 0.22 8.54
N ILE A 152 18.17 -0.24 7.31
CA ILE A 152 19.02 0.44 6.31
C ILE A 152 18.21 1.47 5.52
N LEU A 153 16.95 1.13 5.24
CA LEU A 153 16.03 2.04 4.56
C LEU A 153 15.44 3.03 5.57
N PRO A 154 15.35 4.33 5.22
CA PRO A 154 14.77 5.31 6.10
C PRO A 154 13.24 5.16 6.08
N VAL A 155 12.72 4.38 7.03
CA VAL A 155 11.28 4.13 7.20
C VAL A 155 10.75 4.62 8.54
N ARG A 156 11.64 4.90 9.50
CA ARG A 156 11.30 5.44 10.82
C ARG A 156 11.63 6.92 10.85
N PHE A 157 10.65 7.75 11.19
CA PHE A 157 10.81 9.19 11.25
C PHE A 157 10.40 9.72 12.63
N PRO A 158 11.17 10.65 13.23
CA PRO A 158 10.76 11.29 14.48
C PRO A 158 9.50 12.11 14.20
N PHE A 159 8.41 11.84 14.94
CA PHE A 159 7.17 12.59 14.80
C PHE A 159 6.92 13.41 16.08
N PRO A 160 6.72 14.74 15.98
CA PRO A 160 6.72 15.63 17.15
C PRO A 160 5.60 15.34 18.17
N PHE A 161 4.54 14.64 17.76
CA PHE A 161 3.39 14.32 18.62
C PHE A 161 3.37 12.87 19.13
N THR A 162 4.29 12.00 18.68
CA THR A 162 4.49 10.69 19.31
C THR A 162 5.54 10.86 20.38
N SER A 163 5.19 10.60 21.65
CA SER A 163 6.08 10.76 22.79
C SER A 163 7.49 10.23 22.48
N PRO A 164 8.55 11.07 22.57
CA PRO A 164 9.93 10.65 22.39
C PRO A 164 10.49 9.92 23.62
N TYR A 165 9.65 9.58 24.60
CA TYR A 165 10.12 9.16 25.91
C TYR A 165 9.77 7.71 26.20
N TYR A 166 10.73 6.81 25.97
CA TYR A 166 11.01 5.68 26.85
C TYR A 166 12.50 5.32 26.75
N ASP A 167 13.21 5.47 27.87
CA ASP A 167 14.58 5.05 28.07
C ASP A 167 14.71 3.54 27.78
N VAL A 168 15.51 3.20 26.76
CA VAL A 168 16.02 1.84 26.56
C VAL A 168 17.45 1.81 27.06
N GLU A 169 17.79 0.73 27.75
CA GLU A 169 19.11 0.40 28.29
C GLU A 169 20.26 0.75 27.32
N PRO A 170 21.42 1.20 27.85
CA PRO A 170 22.59 1.49 27.05
C PRO A 170 23.11 0.21 26.38
N GLY A 171 22.86 0.05 25.07
CA GLY A 171 23.38 -1.07 24.27
C GLY A 171 22.56 -1.44 23.03
N VAL A 172 21.29 -1.02 22.94
CA VAL A 172 20.45 -1.28 21.75
C VAL A 172 20.53 -0.08 20.80
N SER A 173 21.44 -0.15 19.84
CA SER A 173 21.63 0.88 18.82
C SER A 173 20.47 0.93 17.83
N GLY A 174 19.46 1.76 18.10
CA GLY A 174 18.43 2.15 17.14
C GLY A 174 17.54 3.27 17.71
N PRO A 175 17.02 4.20 16.89
CA PRO A 175 16.03 5.17 17.35
C PRO A 175 14.71 4.44 17.63
N VAL A 176 14.52 3.99 18.87
CA VAL A 176 13.27 3.39 19.36
C VAL A 176 12.35 4.53 19.76
N GLY A 177 11.74 5.14 18.75
CA GLY A 177 10.89 6.32 18.90
C GLY A 177 10.70 7.01 17.57
N GLY A 178 9.68 6.61 16.82
CA GLY A 178 9.39 7.21 15.52
C GLY A 178 8.15 6.60 14.87
N TYR A 179 7.46 7.43 14.09
CA TYR A 179 6.38 6.96 13.23
C TYR A 179 6.97 6.19 12.05
N ILE A 180 6.44 5.00 11.79
CA ILE A 180 6.87 4.18 10.65
C ILE A 180 6.05 4.57 9.43
N TYR A 181 6.70 5.14 8.42
CA TYR A 181 6.07 5.52 7.17
C TYR A 181 6.63 4.71 6.00
N LEU A 182 5.76 3.90 5.38
CA LEU A 182 6.10 3.14 4.17
C LEU A 182 4.86 2.98 3.28
N SER A 183 4.47 4.04 2.57
CA SER A 183 3.40 3.94 1.56
C SER A 183 3.84 3.05 0.37
N ASP A 184 2.87 2.51 -0.37
CA ASP A 184 3.17 1.74 -1.60
C ASP A 184 3.85 2.64 -2.65
N GLY A 185 3.49 3.93 -2.70
CA GLY A 185 4.14 4.93 -3.57
C GLY A 185 5.61 5.19 -3.21
N TYR A 186 5.92 5.27 -1.91
CA TYR A 186 7.32 5.40 -1.46
C TYR A 186 8.12 4.14 -1.75
N LEU A 187 7.56 2.96 -1.45
CA LEU A 187 8.19 1.68 -1.74
C LEU A 187 8.44 1.47 -3.25
N PHE A 188 7.52 1.93 -4.10
CA PHE A 188 7.71 1.93 -5.55
C PHE A 188 8.92 2.76 -5.97
N ASN A 189 9.07 3.97 -5.44
CA ASN A 189 10.21 4.82 -5.74
C ASN A 189 11.54 4.24 -5.24
N LEU A 190 11.56 3.61 -4.06
CA LEU A 190 12.73 2.88 -3.57
C LEU A 190 13.10 1.72 -4.50
N LYS A 191 12.11 0.92 -4.94
CA LYS A 191 12.35 -0.18 -5.89
C LYS A 191 12.86 0.34 -7.23
N PHE A 192 12.30 1.46 -7.71
CA PHE A 192 12.73 2.08 -8.95
C PHE A 192 14.18 2.54 -8.86
N LEU A 193 14.54 3.25 -7.79
CA LEU A 193 15.91 3.71 -7.53
C LEU A 193 16.90 2.53 -7.43
N LEU A 194 16.56 1.50 -6.67
CA LEU A 194 17.48 0.41 -6.33
C LEU A 194 17.55 -0.71 -7.37
N PHE A 195 16.48 -0.98 -8.12
CA PHE A 195 16.39 -2.22 -8.93
C PHE A 195 15.99 -2.01 -10.39
N TRP A 196 15.17 -1.01 -10.71
CA TRP A 196 14.55 -0.93 -12.05
C TRP A 196 15.08 0.20 -12.93
N SER A 197 15.66 1.24 -12.34
CA SER A 197 16.20 2.38 -13.09
C SER A 197 17.44 1.98 -13.91
N PRO A 198 17.72 2.66 -15.04
CA PRO A 198 18.95 2.43 -15.82
C PRO A 198 20.23 2.67 -15.03
N TRP A 199 20.16 3.48 -13.97
CA TRP A 199 21.26 3.80 -13.06
C TRP A 199 21.24 2.97 -11.77
N ALA A 200 20.35 1.99 -11.67
CA ALA A 200 20.27 1.13 -10.52
C ALA A 200 21.59 0.34 -10.33
N PRO A 201 21.93 -0.02 -9.08
CA PRO A 201 23.06 -0.88 -8.75
C PRO A 201 23.09 -2.22 -9.53
N PHE A 202 21.94 -2.71 -10.00
CA PHE A 202 21.83 -3.99 -10.71
C PHE A 202 21.83 -3.82 -12.23
N THR A 203 22.76 -4.49 -12.91
CA THR A 203 22.82 -4.65 -14.37
C THR A 203 21.77 -5.65 -14.85
N ARG A 204 20.92 -5.21 -15.80
CA ARG A 204 19.84 -6.01 -16.43
C ARG A 204 18.99 -6.78 -15.41
N ASN A 205 18.80 -6.20 -14.22
CA ASN A 205 18.03 -6.75 -13.11
C ASN A 205 18.51 -8.12 -12.60
N ARG A 206 19.80 -8.47 -12.80
CA ARG A 206 20.35 -9.81 -12.47
C ARG A 206 21.64 -9.79 -11.67
N HIS A 207 22.58 -8.93 -12.03
CA HIS A 207 23.90 -8.88 -11.40
C HIS A 207 24.16 -7.49 -10.87
N LEU A 208 24.69 -7.38 -9.66
CA LEU A 208 25.21 -6.16 -9.08
C LEU A 208 26.39 -5.70 -9.93
N ARG A 209 26.43 -4.41 -10.24
CA ARG A 209 27.55 -3.82 -10.99
C ARG A 209 28.87 -4.08 -10.24
N PRO A 210 29.95 -4.41 -10.96
CA PRO A 210 31.24 -4.73 -10.34
C PRO A 210 31.80 -3.56 -9.51
N ASP A 211 31.43 -2.33 -9.84
CA ASP A 211 31.86 -1.13 -9.11
C ASP A 211 31.44 -1.16 -7.64
N PHE A 212 30.26 -1.70 -7.34
CA PHE A 212 29.73 -1.80 -5.97
C PHE A 212 30.47 -2.85 -5.13
N LYS A 213 31.26 -3.74 -5.75
CA LYS A 213 32.08 -4.70 -5.02
C LYS A 213 33.39 -4.08 -4.51
N ARG A 214 33.85 -2.98 -5.10
CA ARG A 214 35.12 -2.33 -4.75
C ARG A 214 34.91 -1.36 -3.58
N ILE A 215 35.72 -1.49 -2.53
CA ILE A 215 35.61 -0.64 -1.34
C ILE A 215 36.02 0.82 -1.61
N SER A 216 36.96 1.04 -2.52
CA SER A 216 37.48 2.36 -2.90
C SER A 216 36.39 3.31 -3.41
N ASN A 217 35.38 2.77 -4.09
CA ASN A 217 34.37 3.56 -4.79
C ASN A 217 33.12 3.83 -3.93
N ARG A 218 33.09 3.39 -2.66
CA ARG A 218 31.86 3.44 -1.84
C ARG A 218 31.31 4.85 -1.67
N ILE A 219 32.17 5.85 -1.49
CA ILE A 219 31.79 7.25 -1.27
C ILE A 219 31.22 7.84 -2.57
N GLU A 220 31.89 7.60 -3.69
CA GLU A 220 31.45 8.07 -5.01
C GLU A 220 30.14 7.40 -5.45
N LEU A 221 29.97 6.11 -5.18
CA LEU A 221 28.72 5.39 -5.47
C LEU A 221 27.58 5.86 -4.56
N ALA A 222 27.87 6.16 -3.29
CA ALA A 222 26.89 6.71 -2.36
C ALA A 222 26.44 8.11 -2.79
N SER A 223 27.37 8.98 -3.22
CA SER A 223 27.01 10.31 -3.72
C SER A 223 26.19 10.24 -5.01
N LYS A 224 26.53 9.33 -5.94
CA LYS A 224 25.72 9.07 -7.14
C LYS A 224 24.32 8.55 -6.80
N LEU A 225 24.19 7.64 -5.85
CA LEU A 225 22.89 7.12 -5.41
C LEU A 225 22.04 8.21 -4.76
N ALA A 226 22.65 9.04 -3.90
CA ALA A 226 22.01 10.19 -3.27
C ALA A 226 21.52 11.21 -4.31
N TRP A 227 22.37 11.55 -5.29
CA TRP A 227 22.02 12.44 -6.38
C TRP A 227 20.84 11.91 -7.22
N ASN A 228 20.86 10.62 -7.56
CA ASN A 228 19.75 9.99 -8.29
C ASN A 228 18.45 9.99 -7.46
N ALA A 229 18.54 9.81 -6.14
CA ALA A 229 17.39 9.90 -5.25
C ALA A 229 16.81 11.32 -5.21
N GLN A 230 17.67 12.35 -5.17
CA GLN A 230 17.26 13.76 -5.20
C GLN A 230 16.59 14.13 -6.53
N ILE A 231 17.16 13.73 -7.67
CA ILE A 231 16.53 13.95 -8.99
C ILE A 231 15.16 13.28 -9.04
N LEU A 232 15.07 12.03 -8.59
CA LEU A 232 13.79 11.31 -8.53
C LEU A 232 12.80 12.02 -7.59
N GLY A 233 13.28 12.58 -6.49
CA GLY A 233 12.49 13.41 -5.58
C GLY A 233 11.94 14.68 -6.25
N VAL A 234 12.78 15.44 -6.95
CA VAL A 234 12.38 16.65 -7.69
C VAL A 234 11.35 16.33 -8.78
N LEU A 235 11.57 15.24 -9.53
CA LEU A 235 10.60 14.78 -10.53
C LEU A 235 9.26 14.40 -9.89
N ASN A 236 9.27 13.65 -8.78
CA ASN A 236 8.03 13.34 -8.07
C ASN A 236 7.36 14.59 -7.50
N LEU A 237 8.12 15.59 -7.04
CA LEU A 237 7.56 16.86 -6.55
C LEU A 237 6.84 17.61 -7.67
N LEU A 238 7.44 17.66 -8.87
CA LEU A 238 6.86 18.29 -10.05
C LEU A 238 5.53 17.65 -10.46
N PHE A 239 5.44 16.32 -10.39
CA PHE A 239 4.21 15.58 -10.73
C PHE A 239 3.24 15.42 -9.55
N SER A 240 3.63 15.82 -8.33
CA SER A 240 2.86 15.59 -7.12
C SER A 240 1.41 16.12 -7.15
N PRO A 241 1.08 17.34 -7.63
CA PRO A 241 -0.29 17.83 -7.60
C PRO A 241 -1.22 17.02 -8.52
N VAL A 242 -0.73 16.65 -9.71
CA VAL A 242 -1.50 15.84 -10.67
C VAL A 242 -1.73 14.44 -10.14
N VAL A 243 -0.68 13.80 -9.61
CA VAL A 243 -0.77 12.45 -9.04
C VAL A 243 -1.70 12.45 -7.82
N PHE A 244 -1.64 13.47 -6.97
CA PHE A 244 -2.50 13.60 -5.80
C PHE A 244 -3.99 13.68 -6.19
N ILE A 245 -4.35 14.52 -7.16
CA ILE A 245 -5.74 14.64 -7.64
C ILE A 245 -6.24 13.32 -8.23
N ILE A 246 -5.45 12.68 -9.09
CA ILE A 246 -5.81 11.39 -9.69
C ILE A 246 -5.99 10.32 -8.60
N GLN A 247 -5.10 10.29 -7.61
CA GLN A 247 -5.18 9.33 -6.52
C GLN A 247 -6.39 9.57 -5.62
N LEU A 248 -6.75 10.83 -5.36
CA LEU A 248 -7.95 11.21 -4.64
C LEU A 248 -9.21 10.70 -5.35
N LEU A 249 -9.31 10.93 -6.66
CA LEU A 249 -10.43 10.44 -7.48
C LEU A 249 -10.51 8.92 -7.48
N ILE A 250 -9.39 8.22 -7.70
CA ILE A 250 -9.34 6.75 -7.65
C ILE A 250 -9.78 6.25 -6.27
N PHE A 251 -9.33 6.89 -5.18
CA PHE A 251 -9.71 6.52 -3.83
C PHE A 251 -11.23 6.62 -3.62
N PHE A 252 -11.84 7.75 -4.00
CA PHE A 252 -13.28 7.92 -3.89
C PHE A 252 -14.04 6.94 -4.77
N CYS A 253 -13.68 6.78 -6.05
CA CYS A 253 -14.34 5.83 -6.94
C CYS A 253 -14.22 4.37 -6.47
N ALA A 254 -13.03 3.96 -6.03
CA ALA A 254 -12.77 2.59 -5.60
C ALA A 254 -13.48 2.24 -4.27
N ASN A 255 -13.74 3.24 -3.42
CA ASN A 255 -14.35 3.03 -2.12
C ASN A 255 -15.75 3.64 -1.99
N ALA A 256 -16.36 4.16 -3.07
CA ALA A 256 -17.67 4.81 -3.05
C ALA A 256 -18.76 3.90 -2.46
N GLN A 257 -18.76 2.62 -2.85
CA GLN A 257 -19.72 1.64 -2.30
C GLN A 257 -19.53 1.45 -0.79
N LYS A 258 -18.28 1.31 -0.33
CA LYS A 258 -17.99 1.15 1.11
C LYS A 258 -18.35 2.41 1.87
N LEU A 259 -18.05 3.59 1.32
CA LEU A 259 -18.35 4.88 1.96
C LEU A 259 -19.86 5.07 2.12
N ARG A 260 -20.64 4.63 1.14
CA ARG A 260 -22.10 4.76 1.13
C ARG A 260 -22.81 3.73 2.02
N TYR A 261 -22.35 2.47 2.02
CA TYR A 261 -23.09 1.37 2.64
C TYR A 261 -22.44 0.79 3.90
N GLU A 262 -21.11 0.87 4.05
CA GLU A 262 -20.37 0.28 5.17
C GLU A 262 -19.27 1.23 5.70
N PRO A 263 -19.61 2.44 6.19
CA PRO A 263 -18.62 3.42 6.63
C PRO A 263 -17.77 2.93 7.82
N VAL A 264 -18.34 2.08 8.68
CA VAL A 264 -17.63 1.47 9.82
C VAL A 264 -16.47 0.59 9.37
N SER A 265 -16.52 0.01 8.15
CA SER A 265 -15.45 -0.84 7.62
C SER A 265 -14.10 -0.11 7.45
N PHE A 266 -14.10 1.22 7.36
CA PHE A 266 -12.90 2.05 7.28
C PHE A 266 -12.18 2.24 8.63
N LEU A 267 -12.92 2.08 9.72
CA LEU A 267 -12.37 2.16 11.09
C LEU A 267 -11.74 0.84 11.54
N GLY A 268 -11.92 -0.24 10.76
CA GLY A 268 -11.24 -1.51 11.00
C GLY A 268 -9.72 -1.41 10.85
N ARG A 269 -9.02 -2.49 11.20
CA ARG A 269 -7.56 -2.57 11.11
C ARG A 269 -7.06 -3.32 9.88
N ARG A 270 -5.81 -3.08 9.49
CA ARG A 270 -5.08 -3.77 8.43
C ARG A 270 -3.60 -3.90 8.79
N TRP A 271 -2.95 -4.92 8.26
CA TRP A 271 -1.50 -5.03 8.28
C TRP A 271 -0.87 -3.87 7.49
N SER A 272 0.06 -3.15 8.11
CA SER A 272 0.77 -2.03 7.48
C SER A 272 1.68 -2.53 6.35
N ASN A 273 2.02 -1.68 5.39
CA ASN A 273 2.93 -2.06 4.32
C ASN A 273 4.33 -2.39 4.85
N TYR A 274 4.75 -1.72 5.93
CA TYR A 274 5.96 -2.07 6.68
C TYR A 274 5.90 -3.50 7.22
N SER A 275 4.80 -3.87 7.89
CA SER A 275 4.64 -5.24 8.41
C SER A 275 4.73 -6.31 7.32
N ARG A 276 4.35 -5.99 6.08
CA ARG A 276 4.44 -6.91 4.94
C ARG A 276 5.86 -7.23 4.49
N LEU A 277 6.83 -6.38 4.85
CA LEU A 277 8.25 -6.64 4.62
C LEU A 277 8.92 -7.18 5.87
N TYR A 278 8.62 -6.61 7.03
CA TYR A 278 9.21 -6.98 8.31
C TYR A 278 8.85 -8.40 8.76
N LEU A 279 7.57 -8.77 8.66
CA LEU A 279 7.07 -10.09 9.08
C LEU A 279 7.32 -11.19 8.04
N ARG A 280 7.84 -10.85 6.86
CA ARG A 280 7.98 -11.78 5.74
C ARG A 280 9.28 -12.57 5.87
N HIS A 281 9.20 -13.89 5.68
CA HIS A 281 10.39 -14.72 5.67
C HIS A 281 11.16 -14.54 4.35
N PHE A 282 12.46 -14.79 4.40
CA PHE A 282 13.26 -14.95 3.19
C PHE A 282 12.72 -16.11 2.37
N ASN A 283 12.71 -15.94 1.04
CA ASN A 283 12.19 -16.95 0.12
C ASN A 283 10.73 -17.37 0.38
N GLU A 284 9.90 -16.51 0.96
CA GLU A 284 8.45 -16.75 1.09
C GLU A 284 7.69 -16.18 -0.11
N LEU A 285 6.90 -16.99 -0.81
CA LEU A 285 6.09 -16.52 -1.94
C LEU A 285 4.91 -15.66 -1.45
N ARG A 286 4.37 -14.85 -2.36
CA ARG A 286 3.31 -13.90 -2.01
C ARG A 286 2.05 -14.58 -1.47
N HIS A 287 1.66 -15.72 -2.04
CA HIS A 287 0.44 -16.42 -1.63
C HIS A 287 0.61 -17.09 -0.27
N GLU A 288 1.76 -17.73 -0.01
CA GLU A 288 2.13 -18.30 1.30
C GLU A 288 2.10 -17.23 2.40
N PHE A 289 2.74 -16.09 2.13
CA PHE A 289 2.75 -14.95 3.04
C PHE A 289 1.33 -14.42 3.31
N THR A 290 0.51 -14.29 2.25
CA THR A 290 -0.86 -13.78 2.38
C THR A 290 -1.74 -14.74 3.17
N PHE A 291 -1.57 -16.05 2.98
CA PHE A 291 -2.29 -17.07 3.75
C PHE A 291 -1.92 -16.99 5.24
N ARG A 292 -0.62 -17.00 5.55
CA ARG A 292 -0.11 -16.92 6.93
C ARG A 292 -0.56 -15.64 7.63
N LEU A 293 -0.35 -14.48 7.00
CA LEU A 293 -0.71 -13.18 7.56
C LEU A 293 -2.24 -12.99 7.64
N GLY A 294 -2.98 -13.54 6.67
CA GLY A 294 -4.45 -13.58 6.69
C GLY A 294 -4.99 -14.39 7.86
N SER A 295 -4.39 -15.55 8.14
CA SER A 295 -4.76 -16.38 9.29
C SER A 295 -4.51 -15.69 10.65
N ALA A 296 -3.53 -14.79 10.71
CA ALA A 296 -3.19 -14.00 11.90
C ALA A 296 -4.11 -12.78 12.12
N TYR A 297 -4.96 -12.42 11.16
CA TYR A 297 -5.77 -11.19 11.23
C TYR A 297 -6.75 -11.19 12.41
N ARG A 298 -7.54 -12.26 12.57
CA ARG A 298 -8.55 -12.36 13.64
C ARG A 298 -7.93 -12.33 15.05
N PRO A 299 -6.90 -13.11 15.39
CA PRO A 299 -6.29 -13.02 16.71
C PRO A 299 -5.60 -11.67 16.94
N ALA A 300 -5.00 -11.05 15.91
CA ALA A 300 -4.39 -9.73 16.01
C ALA A 300 -5.40 -8.62 16.33
N ALA A 301 -6.57 -8.67 15.69
CA ALA A 301 -7.68 -7.76 15.98
C ALA A 301 -8.14 -7.89 17.43
N ARG A 302 -8.44 -9.13 17.87
CA ARG A 302 -8.84 -9.41 19.26
C ARG A 302 -7.83 -8.92 20.29
N TYR A 303 -6.53 -9.02 19.99
CA TYR A 303 -5.49 -8.50 20.88
C TYR A 303 -5.62 -6.99 21.09
N LEU A 304 -5.75 -6.21 20.00
CA LEU A 304 -5.86 -4.76 20.11
C LEU A 304 -7.23 -4.29 20.62
N ASP A 305 -8.28 -5.08 20.41
CA ASP A 305 -9.61 -4.82 20.98
C ASP A 305 -9.62 -4.97 22.51
N CYS A 306 -8.63 -5.66 23.11
CA CYS A 306 -8.43 -5.72 24.56
C CYS A 306 -7.99 -4.40 25.19
N PHE A 307 -7.70 -3.36 24.38
CA PHE A 307 -7.22 -2.07 24.86
C PHE A 307 -8.15 -0.90 24.49
N PRO A 308 -9.42 -0.92 24.95
CA PRO A 308 -10.35 0.16 24.68
C PRO A 308 -9.89 1.46 25.35
N SER A 309 -10.02 2.58 24.65
CA SER A 309 -9.74 3.90 25.21
C SER A 309 -10.97 4.42 25.96
N ARG A 310 -10.90 4.44 27.30
CA ARG A 310 -11.99 4.91 28.17
C ARG A 310 -12.54 6.28 27.77
N LEU A 311 -11.67 7.25 27.48
CA LEU A 311 -12.08 8.59 27.08
C LEU A 311 -12.87 8.59 25.77
N LEU A 312 -12.41 7.84 24.76
CA LEU A 312 -13.12 7.71 23.48
C LEU A 312 -14.50 7.08 23.68
N SER A 313 -14.61 6.04 24.50
CA SER A 313 -15.88 5.35 24.75
C SER A 313 -16.89 6.26 25.44
N VAL A 314 -16.46 7.06 26.42
CA VAL A 314 -17.33 8.05 27.09
C VAL A 314 -17.78 9.14 26.13
N VAL A 315 -16.86 9.70 25.33
CA VAL A 315 -17.19 10.74 24.35
C VAL A 315 -18.13 10.19 23.27
N ALA A 316 -17.83 9.01 22.73
CA ALA A 316 -18.63 8.37 21.70
C ALA A 316 -20.04 8.01 22.21
N GLY A 317 -20.16 7.48 23.42
CA GLY A 317 -21.47 7.20 24.03
C GLY A 317 -22.33 8.45 24.19
N ASN A 318 -21.76 9.54 24.72
CA ASN A 318 -22.48 10.81 24.87
C ASN A 318 -22.85 11.43 23.52
N LEU A 319 -21.95 11.40 22.54
CA LEU A 319 -22.21 11.95 21.20
C LEU A 319 -23.27 11.14 20.45
N ALA A 320 -23.25 9.81 20.60
CA ALA A 320 -24.27 8.92 20.06
C ALA A 320 -25.65 9.23 20.65
N PHE A 321 -25.73 9.47 21.97
CA PHE A 321 -26.97 9.85 22.63
C PHE A 321 -27.53 11.17 22.11
N ILE A 322 -26.70 12.22 22.01
CA ILE A 322 -27.12 13.55 21.55
C ILE A 322 -27.55 13.51 20.07
N ALA A 323 -26.68 13.00 19.19
CA ALA A 323 -26.93 12.99 17.74
C ALA A 323 -28.04 12.01 17.36
N GLY A 324 -28.06 10.82 17.97
CA GLY A 324 -29.06 9.80 17.74
C GLY A 324 -30.43 10.20 18.28
N GLY A 325 -30.48 10.76 19.50
CA GLY A 325 -31.70 11.27 20.10
C GLY A 325 -32.33 12.37 19.25
N ALA A 326 -31.55 13.40 18.86
CA ALA A 326 -32.04 14.47 17.99
C ALA A 326 -32.52 13.92 16.63
N SER A 327 -31.78 12.99 16.03
CA SER A 327 -32.14 12.34 14.77
C SER A 327 -33.46 11.58 14.86
N VAL A 328 -33.68 10.78 15.91
CA VAL A 328 -34.89 9.97 16.07
C VAL A 328 -36.10 10.85 16.37
N ILE A 329 -35.95 11.87 17.22
CA ILE A 329 -37.04 12.81 17.53
C ILE A 329 -37.49 13.54 16.25
N LEU A 330 -36.54 14.08 15.47
CA LEU A 330 -36.88 14.72 14.20
C LEU A 330 -37.48 13.72 13.22
N PHE A 331 -36.93 12.51 13.09
CA PHE A 331 -37.52 11.48 12.24
C PHE A 331 -39.00 11.23 12.58
N CYS A 332 -39.34 11.07 13.86
CA CYS A 332 -40.72 10.91 14.31
C CYS A 332 -41.61 12.13 13.98
N LEU A 333 -41.11 13.35 14.16
CA LEU A 333 -41.84 14.57 13.78
C LEU A 333 -42.13 14.63 12.27
N GLY A 334 -41.18 14.18 11.45
CA GLY A 334 -41.33 14.11 9.99
C GLY A 334 -42.41 13.13 9.54
N LEU A 335 -42.63 12.04 10.29
CA LEU A 335 -43.74 11.11 10.03
C LEU A 335 -45.11 11.74 10.31
N ILE A 336 -45.18 12.73 11.20
CA ILE A 336 -46.43 13.45 11.52
C ILE A 336 -46.70 14.54 10.49
N ARG A 337 -45.66 15.30 10.10
CA ARG A 337 -45.75 16.36 9.09
C ARG A 337 -44.64 16.25 8.05
N ASP A 338 -45.04 15.84 6.85
CA ASP A 338 -44.16 15.73 5.68
C ASP A 338 -43.48 17.06 5.30
N GLN A 339 -44.17 18.20 5.51
CA GLN A 339 -43.63 19.54 5.22
C GLN A 339 -42.30 19.85 5.93
N LEU A 340 -42.00 19.19 7.06
CA LEU A 340 -40.75 19.38 7.79
C LEU A 340 -39.53 18.87 7.00
N LEU A 341 -39.71 17.88 6.12
CA LEU A 341 -38.62 17.31 5.31
C LEU A 341 -38.03 18.31 4.30
N HIS A 342 -38.82 19.31 3.90
CA HIS A 342 -38.37 20.36 2.98
C HIS A 342 -37.62 21.51 3.67
N LEU A 343 -37.55 21.52 5.00
CA LEU A 343 -36.81 22.57 5.73
C LEU A 343 -35.30 22.45 5.47
N PRO A 344 -34.60 23.58 5.29
CA PRO A 344 -33.17 23.57 5.04
C PRO A 344 -32.44 22.90 6.22
N GLY A 345 -31.61 21.92 5.92
CA GLY A 345 -30.82 21.18 6.93
C GLY A 345 -31.58 20.10 7.69
N TYR A 346 -32.91 19.97 7.56
CA TYR A 346 -33.68 18.96 8.28
C TYR A 346 -33.20 17.53 7.96
N LEU A 347 -33.15 17.19 6.67
CA LEU A 347 -32.64 15.90 6.21
C LEU A 347 -31.18 15.67 6.62
N ALA A 348 -30.37 16.73 6.68
CA ALA A 348 -28.98 16.63 7.10
C ALA A 348 -28.86 16.25 8.59
N ILE A 349 -29.73 16.79 9.46
CA ILE A 349 -29.72 16.43 10.88
C ILE A 349 -30.25 15.02 11.09
N VAL A 350 -31.33 14.62 10.40
CA VAL A 350 -31.89 13.26 10.52
C VAL A 350 -30.89 12.22 9.97
N THR A 351 -30.43 12.37 8.74
CA THR A 351 -29.52 11.37 8.14
C THR A 351 -28.12 11.45 8.74
N GLY A 352 -27.56 12.65 8.88
CA GLY A 352 -26.23 12.87 9.42
C GLY A 352 -26.14 12.54 10.91
N GLY A 353 -27.14 12.92 11.71
CA GLY A 353 -27.21 12.57 13.14
C GLY A 353 -27.31 11.06 13.36
N GLY A 354 -28.16 10.37 12.58
CA GLY A 354 -28.26 8.91 12.63
C GLY A 354 -26.97 8.18 12.23
N LEU A 355 -26.32 8.63 11.15
CA LEU A 355 -25.02 8.08 10.71
C LEU A 355 -23.91 8.33 11.74
N LEU A 356 -23.85 9.54 12.31
CA LEU A 356 -22.89 9.89 13.34
C LEU A 356 -23.09 9.05 14.60
N ALA A 357 -24.34 8.86 15.04
CA ALA A 357 -24.67 8.02 16.19
C ALA A 357 -24.27 6.56 15.96
N SER A 358 -24.57 6.00 14.79
CA SER A 358 -24.16 4.64 14.41
C SER A 358 -22.63 4.47 14.42
N ALA A 359 -21.90 5.44 13.86
CA ALA A 359 -20.44 5.45 13.90
C ALA A 359 -19.90 5.54 15.34
N CYS A 360 -20.49 6.38 16.20
CA CYS A 360 -20.08 6.51 17.60
C CYS A 360 -20.35 5.24 18.40
N ILE A 361 -21.50 4.60 18.22
CA ILE A 361 -21.82 3.32 18.88
C ILE A 361 -20.80 2.24 18.50
N SER A 362 -20.33 2.22 17.26
CA SER A 362 -19.29 1.27 16.83
C SER A 362 -17.94 1.42 17.53
N LEU A 363 -17.69 2.56 18.20
CA LEU A 363 -16.49 2.81 19.00
C LEU A 363 -16.66 2.40 20.47
N VAL A 364 -17.88 2.12 20.91
CA VAL A 364 -18.17 1.66 22.28
C VAL A 364 -17.93 0.15 22.34
N PRO A 365 -17.05 -0.34 23.23
CA PRO A 365 -16.80 -1.77 23.36
C PRO A 365 -18.03 -2.51 23.90
N ASP A 366 -18.19 -3.76 23.49
CA ASP A 366 -19.27 -4.63 23.97
C ASP A 366 -18.98 -5.13 25.40
N GLU A 367 -19.97 -4.96 26.29
CA GLU A 367 -19.89 -5.28 27.72
C GLU A 367 -19.62 -6.77 27.98
N ASN A 368 -20.05 -7.65 27.06
CA ASN A 368 -19.94 -9.10 27.22
C ASN A 368 -18.61 -9.68 26.69
N THR A 369 -17.70 -8.83 26.21
CA THR A 369 -16.44 -9.30 25.61
C THR A 369 -15.39 -9.65 26.68
N VAL A 370 -14.93 -10.91 26.65
CA VAL A 370 -13.87 -11.37 27.55
C VAL A 370 -12.51 -10.95 27.03
N TYR A 371 -11.81 -10.09 27.77
CA TYR A 371 -10.49 -9.59 27.42
C TYR A 371 -9.38 -10.50 27.97
N CYS A 372 -8.65 -11.17 27.08
CA CYS A 372 -7.45 -11.94 27.41
C CYS A 372 -6.31 -11.60 26.43
N PRO A 373 -5.53 -10.52 26.68
CA PRO A 373 -4.52 -10.04 25.75
C PRO A 373 -3.41 -11.09 25.53
N LYS A 374 -3.02 -11.84 26.56
CA LYS A 374 -1.98 -12.86 26.47
C LYS A 374 -2.33 -13.95 25.45
N ASN A 375 -3.53 -14.52 25.53
CA ASN A 375 -3.95 -15.60 24.64
C ASN A 375 -4.11 -15.10 23.19
N ALA A 376 -4.67 -13.90 23.01
CA ALA A 376 -4.83 -13.30 21.69
C ALA A 376 -3.47 -12.97 21.03
N LEU A 377 -2.53 -12.43 21.81
CA LEU A 377 -1.18 -12.13 21.32
C LEU A 377 -0.43 -13.42 20.98
N LEU A 378 -0.40 -14.42 21.87
CA LEU A 378 0.25 -15.71 21.61
C LEU A 378 -0.33 -16.39 20.37
N ALA A 379 -1.66 -16.40 20.21
CA ALA A 379 -2.30 -16.94 19.01
C ALA A 379 -1.86 -16.19 17.73
N THR A 380 -1.61 -14.89 17.81
CA THR A 380 -1.09 -14.10 16.69
C THR A 380 0.36 -14.45 16.40
N LEU A 381 1.19 -14.49 17.44
CA LEU A 381 2.64 -14.76 17.38
C LEU A 381 2.96 -16.11 16.77
N MET A 382 2.19 -17.14 17.16
CA MET A 382 2.30 -18.49 16.58
C MET A 382 2.07 -18.54 15.06
N ARG A 383 1.47 -17.51 14.47
CA ARG A 383 1.24 -17.41 13.02
C ARG A 383 2.20 -16.45 12.32
N ILE A 384 2.56 -15.34 12.97
CA ILE A 384 3.47 -14.35 12.36
C ILE A 384 4.95 -14.71 12.48
N HIS A 385 5.31 -15.66 13.37
CA HIS A 385 6.65 -16.24 13.55
C HIS A 385 7.80 -15.25 13.86
N TYR A 386 7.50 -13.96 13.92
CA TYR A 386 8.42 -12.91 14.29
C TYR A 386 7.98 -12.33 15.64
N MET A 387 8.89 -12.24 16.59
CA MET A 387 8.57 -11.86 17.96
C MET A 387 9.76 -11.20 18.67
N PRO A 388 9.63 -9.95 19.10
CA PRO A 388 10.47 -9.40 20.15
C PRO A 388 10.22 -10.11 21.49
N ASP A 389 11.27 -10.46 22.22
CA ASP A 389 11.16 -11.29 23.43
C ASP A 389 10.31 -10.61 24.53
N HIS A 390 10.41 -9.29 24.66
CA HIS A 390 9.67 -8.51 25.67
C HIS A 390 8.15 -8.55 25.48
N TRP A 391 7.65 -8.83 24.27
CA TRP A 391 6.21 -8.91 24.00
C TRP A 391 5.53 -10.06 24.75
N LYS A 392 6.27 -11.13 25.05
CA LYS A 392 5.75 -12.35 25.70
C LYS A 392 5.36 -12.07 27.15
N GLU A 393 6.20 -11.30 27.83
CA GLU A 393 6.07 -10.95 29.24
C GLU A 393 5.18 -9.71 29.43
N MET A 394 5.39 -8.69 28.59
CA MET A 394 4.76 -7.37 28.72
C MET A 394 3.53 -7.17 27.83
N CYS A 395 2.83 -8.26 27.48
CA CYS A 395 1.69 -8.26 26.55
C CYS A 395 0.50 -7.37 26.95
N HIS A 396 0.40 -6.97 28.21
CA HIS A 396 -0.69 -6.12 28.74
C HIS A 396 -0.31 -4.64 28.77
N THR A 397 0.91 -4.28 28.37
CA THR A 397 1.40 -2.90 28.46
C THR A 397 1.02 -2.07 27.23
N ASN A 398 0.87 -0.76 27.44
CA ASN A 398 0.64 0.19 26.34
C ASN A 398 1.84 0.26 25.38
N GLN A 399 3.04 -0.05 25.85
CA GLN A 399 4.25 -0.13 25.03
C GLN A 399 4.07 -1.18 23.93
N VAL A 400 3.83 -2.44 24.30
CA VAL A 400 3.65 -3.54 23.32
C VAL A 400 2.43 -3.28 22.43
N ARG A 401 1.34 -2.73 22.98
CA ARG A 401 0.20 -2.28 22.18
C ARG A 401 0.62 -1.26 21.10
N SER A 402 1.43 -0.27 21.45
CA SER A 402 1.86 0.79 20.52
C SER A 402 2.75 0.26 19.41
N GLU A 403 3.75 -0.57 19.75
CA GLU A 403 4.65 -1.22 18.80
C GLU A 403 3.87 -2.14 17.86
N PHE A 404 2.98 -2.96 18.41
CA PHE A 404 2.12 -3.85 17.62
C PHE A 404 1.17 -3.06 16.71
N SER A 405 0.66 -1.91 17.16
CA SER A 405 -0.23 -1.06 16.35
C SER A 405 0.48 -0.42 15.15
N GLN A 406 1.81 -0.31 15.14
CA GLN A 406 2.57 0.11 13.95
C GLN A 406 2.60 -1.00 12.87
N LEU A 407 2.60 -2.27 13.30
CA LEU A 407 2.46 -3.41 12.39
C LEU A 407 1.00 -3.61 11.95
N PHE A 408 0.06 -3.42 12.86
CA PHE A 408 -1.37 -3.63 12.65
C PHE A 408 -2.19 -2.34 12.83
N GLN A 409 -2.03 -1.45 11.86
CA GLN A 409 -2.58 -0.10 11.88
C GLN A 409 -4.07 -0.03 11.51
N TYR A 410 -4.71 1.10 11.81
CA TYR A 410 -6.04 1.40 11.31
C TYR A 410 -6.05 1.52 9.77
N ARG A 411 -7.12 1.06 9.13
CA ARG A 411 -7.29 1.19 7.67
C ARG A 411 -7.31 2.64 7.25
N LEU A 412 -8.00 3.50 8.00
CA LEU A 412 -8.03 4.95 7.77
C LEU A 412 -6.63 5.57 7.74
N VAL A 413 -5.79 5.28 8.75
CA VAL A 413 -4.39 5.75 8.78
C VAL A 413 -3.67 5.29 7.52
N GLY A 414 -3.81 4.02 7.17
CA GLY A 414 -3.22 3.50 5.96
C GLY A 414 -3.75 4.12 4.66
N TYR A 415 -5.02 4.54 4.60
CA TYR A 415 -5.55 5.27 3.45
C TYR A 415 -4.99 6.69 3.37
N LEU A 416 -4.83 7.37 4.52
CA LEU A 416 -4.20 8.68 4.59
C LEU A 416 -2.73 8.63 4.18
N GLU A 417 -1.98 7.61 4.64
CA GLU A 417 -0.59 7.37 4.21
C GLU A 417 -0.47 7.23 2.69
N GLU A 418 -1.36 6.44 2.08
CA GLU A 418 -1.36 6.30 0.62
C GLU A 418 -1.75 7.62 -0.04
N LEU A 419 -2.83 8.27 0.38
CA LEU A 419 -3.34 9.50 -0.25
C LEU A 419 -2.32 10.65 -0.16
N LEU A 420 -1.62 10.78 0.97
CA LEU A 420 -0.56 11.77 1.16
C LEU A 420 0.78 11.35 0.55
N SER A 421 0.89 10.13 0.03
CA SER A 421 2.13 9.61 -0.55
C SER A 421 2.74 10.50 -1.63
N PRO A 422 1.99 11.04 -2.61
CA PRO A 422 2.57 11.90 -3.63
C PRO A 422 3.15 13.20 -3.06
N LEU A 423 2.65 13.67 -1.91
CA LEU A 423 3.10 14.90 -1.25
C LEU A 423 4.31 14.63 -0.36
N ILE A 424 4.32 13.53 0.40
CA ILE A 424 5.37 13.21 1.38
C ILE A 424 6.60 12.56 0.72
N THR A 425 6.39 11.65 -0.23
CA THR A 425 7.45 10.86 -0.87
C THR A 425 8.59 11.70 -1.48
N PRO A 426 8.31 12.81 -2.20
CA PRO A 426 9.38 13.66 -2.74
C PRO A 426 10.37 14.13 -1.68
N PHE A 427 9.87 14.58 -0.52
CA PHE A 427 10.71 15.07 0.57
C PHE A 427 11.56 13.94 1.18
N LEU A 428 10.99 12.75 1.35
CA LEU A 428 11.75 11.59 1.84
C LEU A 428 12.87 11.19 0.87
N LEU A 429 12.60 11.23 -0.44
CA LEU A 429 13.60 10.94 -1.47
C LEU A 429 14.71 12.00 -1.53
N MET A 430 14.38 13.28 -1.32
CA MET A 430 15.35 14.38 -1.39
C MET A 430 16.23 14.50 -0.14
N PHE A 431 15.69 14.17 1.04
CA PHE A 431 16.36 14.44 2.31
C PHE A 431 16.70 13.19 3.12
N ALA A 432 15.81 12.19 3.19
CA ALA A 432 16.04 11.02 4.04
C ALA A 432 16.88 9.93 3.34
N VAL A 433 16.59 9.64 2.08
CA VAL A 433 17.34 8.61 1.31
C VAL A 433 18.82 8.98 1.12
N PRO A 434 19.21 10.24 0.82
CA PRO A 434 20.61 10.62 0.74
C PRO A 434 21.41 10.36 2.01
N GLY A 435 20.81 10.56 3.19
CA GLY A 435 21.45 10.28 4.48
C GLY A 435 21.76 8.80 4.72
N SER A 436 21.02 7.90 4.08
CA SER A 436 21.21 6.44 4.18
C SER A 436 21.96 5.84 2.98
N ALA A 437 22.33 6.63 1.97
CA ALA A 437 22.92 6.15 0.73
C ALA A 437 24.22 5.36 0.95
N LEU A 438 25.07 5.80 1.87
CA LEU A 438 26.31 5.09 2.22
C LEU A 438 26.02 3.71 2.80
N ASN A 439 25.08 3.62 3.75
CA ASN A 439 24.66 2.36 4.37
C ASN A 439 24.06 1.40 3.34
N ILE A 440 23.29 1.91 2.37
CA ILE A 440 22.75 1.11 1.27
C ILE A 440 23.87 0.54 0.40
N VAL A 441 24.88 1.34 0.04
CA VAL A 441 26.02 0.87 -0.77
C VAL A 441 26.84 -0.17 -0.01
N ASP A 442 27.14 0.07 1.26
CA ASP A 442 27.88 -0.88 2.09
C ASP A 442 27.10 -2.19 2.30
N PHE A 443 25.78 -2.11 2.43
CA PHE A 443 24.92 -3.30 2.50
C PHE A 443 24.97 -4.11 1.21
N LEU A 444 24.80 -3.46 0.06
CA LEU A 444 24.86 -4.13 -1.23
C LEU A 444 26.23 -4.76 -1.48
N ARG A 445 27.32 -4.19 -0.94
CA ARG A 445 28.64 -4.83 -1.01
C ARG A 445 28.74 -6.05 -0.09
N ASN A 446 28.40 -5.89 1.18
CA ASN A 446 28.70 -6.88 2.22
C ASN A 446 27.74 -8.09 2.20
N TYR A 447 26.49 -7.90 1.81
CA TYR A 447 25.44 -8.93 1.90
C TYR A 447 25.06 -9.59 0.58
N THR A 448 25.84 -9.34 -0.47
CA THR A 448 25.58 -9.86 -1.82
C THR A 448 26.62 -10.92 -2.18
N ALA A 449 26.22 -12.20 -2.16
CA ALA A 449 27.06 -13.33 -2.56
C ALA A 449 26.83 -13.77 -4.00
N GLU A 450 27.90 -14.15 -4.69
CA GLU A 450 27.84 -14.82 -5.99
C GLU A 450 27.72 -16.33 -5.82
N VAL A 451 26.56 -16.89 -6.17
CA VAL A 451 26.43 -18.33 -6.33
C VAL A 451 26.74 -18.66 -7.78
N LYS A 452 27.75 -19.52 -7.97
CA LYS A 452 28.55 -19.75 -9.19
C LYS A 452 27.79 -20.00 -10.49
N LEU A 453 26.46 -20.18 -10.48
CA LEU A 453 25.72 -20.52 -11.69
C LEU A 453 24.33 -19.91 -11.84
N MET A 454 23.83 -19.19 -10.85
CA MET A 454 22.51 -18.58 -10.99
C MET A 454 22.37 -17.36 -10.09
N THR A 455 22.94 -16.25 -10.54
CA THR A 455 22.71 -14.91 -9.97
C THR A 455 23.09 -14.72 -8.51
N LEU A 456 23.20 -13.45 -8.13
CA LEU A 456 23.57 -13.07 -6.78
C LEU A 456 22.50 -13.47 -5.77
N LEU A 457 22.93 -14.16 -4.73
CA LEU A 457 22.14 -14.53 -3.57
C LEU A 457 22.48 -13.59 -2.43
N LEU A 458 21.45 -13.17 -1.70
CA LEU A 458 21.65 -12.50 -0.43
C LEU A 458 22.24 -13.53 0.56
N LEU A 459 23.30 -13.19 1.28
CA LEU A 459 23.95 -14.08 2.25
C LEU A 459 23.03 -14.34 3.45
N TYR A 460 22.19 -15.37 3.33
CA TYR A 460 21.22 -15.77 4.36
C TYR A 460 21.88 -16.09 5.71
N CYS A 461 23.06 -16.73 5.70
CA CYS A 461 23.76 -17.14 6.93
C CYS A 461 24.37 -16.00 7.75
N LEU A 462 24.52 -14.78 7.19
CA LEU A 462 25.06 -13.61 7.91
C LEU A 462 23.96 -12.65 8.41
N LEU A 463 22.70 -12.93 8.09
CA LEU A 463 21.56 -12.04 8.35
C LEU A 463 20.68 -12.50 9.52
N ARG A 464 20.91 -13.71 10.02
CA ARG A 464 20.46 -14.16 11.34
C ARG A 464 21.50 -13.73 12.36
#